data_AF-A0A520PHA0-F1
#
_entry.id   AF-A0A520PHA0-F1
#
_cell.length_a   1.000
_cell.length_b   1.000
_cell.length_c   1.000
_cell.angle_alpha   90.00
_cell.angle_beta   90.00
_cell.angle_gamma   90.00
#
_symmetry.space_group_name_H-M   'P 1'
#
loop_
_entity.id
_entity.type
_entity.pdbx_description
1 polymer ?
#
loop_
_entity_poly.entity_id
_entity_poly.type
_entity_poly.pdbx_seq_one_letter_code
_entity_poly.pdbx_strand_id
1 'polypeptide(L)'
;MYLHWLSRIHLRKSWIINIVQLLVGSFFLLNTSLLTAQELRWKPYKGKPLVLEGSISLKDTLQQLVQEYAESPPPLRIYDEIPEKLTDGRREAVRPELLFELLLREQGLTAIRKQREWLILPDRQVWRERPFRRKISSPIPLSELLVDLADWGKVPLRYDAESLPPTLKITENLRFDSVAQAFEQLAPRYDAEWNYDKDTYLISWQAREPEDLLAIPLILAPADAAADFLEQLPPSTRTSVTVDITSP
;
A
#
# COMPACT_ATOMS: atom_id res chain seq x y z
N MET A 1 -38.57 -2.24 23.45
CA MET A 1 -37.47 -1.58 24.19
C MET A 1 -36.16 -2.40 24.14
N TYR A 2 -35.80 -2.98 22.97
CA TYR A 2 -34.61 -3.86 22.80
C TYR A 2 -33.69 -3.45 21.63
N LEU A 3 -34.16 -2.57 20.73
CA LEU A 3 -33.42 -2.12 19.55
C LEU A 3 -32.38 -1.01 19.86
N HIS A 4 -32.50 -0.32 21.00
CA HIS A 4 -31.62 0.80 21.33
C HIS A 4 -30.29 0.38 22.01
N TRP A 5 -30.17 -0.89 22.41
CA TRP A 5 -28.98 -1.41 23.10
C TRP A 5 -27.94 -2.01 22.14
N LEU A 6 -28.38 -2.66 21.05
CA LEU A 6 -27.50 -3.25 20.03
C LEU A 6 -26.77 -2.20 19.17
N SER A 7 -27.40 -1.06 18.90
CA SER A 7 -26.79 0.04 18.13
C SER A 7 -25.59 0.68 18.84
N ARG A 8 -25.60 0.75 20.18
CA ARG A 8 -24.47 1.30 20.97
C ARG A 8 -23.25 0.37 21.02
N ILE A 9 -23.44 -0.94 20.86
CA ILE A 9 -22.34 -1.92 20.91
C ILE A 9 -21.61 -1.97 19.56
N HIS A 10 -22.34 -1.85 18.44
CA HIS A 10 -21.72 -1.80 17.11
C HIS A 10 -20.94 -0.50 16.86
N LEU A 11 -21.44 0.66 17.31
CA LEU A 11 -20.70 1.92 17.18
C LEU A 11 -19.41 1.94 18.01
N ARG A 12 -19.41 1.36 19.21
CA ARG A 12 -18.19 1.29 20.05
C ARG A 12 -17.13 0.37 19.45
N LYS A 13 -17.50 -0.75 18.82
CA LYS A 13 -16.54 -1.65 18.16
C LYS A 13 -15.86 -0.99 16.95
N SER A 14 -16.62 -0.27 16.10
CA SER A 14 -16.05 0.43 14.93
C SER A 14 -15.06 1.54 15.33
N TRP A 15 -15.32 2.25 16.43
CA TRP A 15 -14.42 3.30 16.92
C TRP A 15 -13.14 2.73 17.54
N ILE A 16 -13.22 1.61 18.27
CA ILE A 16 -12.06 0.94 18.86
C ILE A 16 -11.17 0.32 17.77
N ILE A 17 -11.75 -0.28 16.72
CA ILE A 17 -10.97 -0.86 15.61
C ILE A 17 -10.24 0.24 14.83
N ASN A 18 -10.90 1.38 14.56
CA ASN A 18 -10.25 2.52 13.93
C ASN A 18 -9.11 3.09 14.78
N ILE A 19 -9.27 3.16 16.10
CA ILE A 19 -8.22 3.68 17.00
C ILE A 19 -7.04 2.71 17.12
N VAL A 20 -7.29 1.40 17.14
CA VAL A 20 -6.21 0.40 17.14
C VAL A 20 -5.46 0.43 15.79
N GLN A 21 -6.16 0.57 14.66
CA GLN A 21 -5.51 0.75 13.34
C GLN A 21 -4.71 2.06 13.26
N LEU A 22 -5.21 3.16 13.84
CA LEU A 22 -4.48 4.43 13.95
C LEU A 22 -3.26 4.36 14.88
N LEU A 23 -3.36 3.64 15.99
CA LEU A 23 -2.26 3.49 16.95
C LEU A 23 -1.16 2.54 16.44
N VAL A 24 -1.53 1.50 15.70
CA VAL A 24 -0.57 0.66 14.95
C VAL A 24 0.07 1.51 13.84
N GLY A 25 -0.69 2.27 13.06
CA GLY A 25 -0.11 3.18 12.05
C GLY A 25 0.88 4.21 12.65
N SER A 26 0.58 4.77 13.83
CA SER A 26 1.42 5.78 14.47
C SER A 26 2.69 5.22 15.14
N PHE A 27 2.68 3.97 15.61
CA PHE A 27 3.88 3.33 16.19
C PHE A 27 4.89 2.89 15.10
N PHE A 28 4.44 2.72 13.86
CA PHE A 28 5.24 2.14 12.77
C PHE A 28 5.95 3.18 11.88
N LEU A 29 5.46 4.43 11.83
CA LEU A 29 6.19 5.56 11.26
C LEU A 29 7.53 5.81 11.99
N LEU A 30 7.64 5.41 13.27
CA LEU A 30 8.84 5.55 14.09
C LEU A 30 9.97 4.56 13.72
N ASN A 31 9.66 3.32 13.34
CA ASN A 31 10.68 2.27 13.15
C ASN A 31 11.18 2.14 11.72
N THR A 32 10.38 2.48 10.72
CA THR A 32 10.72 2.22 9.31
C THR A 32 11.66 3.27 8.72
N SER A 33 11.54 4.54 9.10
CA SER A 33 12.50 5.58 8.70
C SER A 33 13.90 5.28 9.25
N LEU A 34 13.96 4.76 10.48
CA LEU A 34 15.17 4.30 11.17
C LEU A 34 15.87 3.15 10.42
N LEU A 35 15.13 2.14 9.97
CA LEU A 35 15.70 1.00 9.26
C LEU A 35 16.33 1.38 7.91
N THR A 36 15.72 2.30 7.18
CA THR A 36 16.25 2.74 5.87
C THR A 36 17.40 3.74 6.00
N ALA A 37 17.38 4.67 6.96
CA ALA A 37 18.52 5.55 7.18
C ALA A 37 19.77 4.79 7.66
N GLN A 38 19.58 3.66 8.34
CA GLN A 38 20.66 2.71 8.70
C GLN A 38 21.27 1.98 7.50
N GLU A 39 20.57 1.83 6.37
CA GLU A 39 21.16 1.24 5.16
C GLU A 39 22.17 2.19 4.48
N LEU A 40 22.04 3.51 4.69
CA LEU A 40 23.04 4.47 4.23
C LEU A 40 24.23 4.41 5.20
N ARG A 41 25.43 4.18 4.66
CA ARG A 41 26.64 4.14 5.50
C ARG A 41 27.17 5.55 5.69
N TRP A 42 27.28 5.97 6.95
CA TRP A 42 27.73 7.31 7.34
C TRP A 42 29.18 7.29 7.81
N LYS A 43 29.95 8.31 7.43
CA LYS A 43 31.30 8.52 7.93
C LYS A 43 31.27 8.69 9.46
N PRO A 44 32.28 8.20 10.19
CA PRO A 44 32.43 8.51 11.61
C PRO A 44 32.55 10.03 11.81
N TYR A 45 31.59 10.63 12.52
CA TYR A 45 31.57 12.06 12.79
C TYR A 45 32.00 12.33 14.24
N LYS A 46 33.06 13.13 14.43
CA LYS A 46 33.57 13.56 15.74
C LYS A 46 33.60 15.10 15.89
N GLY A 47 32.87 15.79 15.02
CA GLY A 47 32.79 17.25 15.00
C GLY A 47 31.87 17.82 16.08
N LYS A 48 31.68 19.14 16.05
CA LYS A 48 30.66 19.83 16.83
C LYS A 48 29.25 19.44 16.33
N PRO A 49 28.18 19.57 17.12
CA PRO A 49 26.82 19.36 16.64
C PRO A 49 26.53 20.17 15.38
N LEU A 50 25.84 19.54 14.44
CA LEU A 50 25.34 20.18 13.22
C LEU A 50 24.08 20.96 13.58
N VAL A 51 24.04 22.24 13.21
CA VAL A 51 22.93 23.14 13.51
C VAL A 51 22.39 23.71 12.20
N LEU A 52 21.08 23.60 12.01
CA LEU A 52 20.33 24.22 10.91
C LEU A 52 19.40 25.26 11.53
N GLU A 53 19.54 26.52 11.09
CA GLU A 53 18.73 27.66 11.54
C GLU A 53 18.22 28.48 10.35
N GLY A 54 16.96 28.90 10.42
CA GLY A 54 16.32 29.76 9.42
C GLY A 54 15.67 29.00 8.25
N SER A 55 15.21 29.77 7.26
CA SER A 55 14.58 29.26 6.04
C SER A 55 15.64 28.70 5.09
N ILE A 56 15.96 27.41 5.23
CA ILE A 56 16.92 26.69 4.38
C ILE A 56 16.14 25.80 3.40
N SER A 57 16.70 25.63 2.19
CA SER A 57 16.22 24.65 1.22
C SER A 57 16.35 23.23 1.76
N LEU A 58 15.21 22.53 1.91
CA LEU A 58 15.18 21.16 2.44
C LEU A 58 15.90 20.20 1.50
N LYS A 59 15.62 20.31 0.20
CA LYS A 59 16.19 19.44 -0.83
C LYS A 59 17.71 19.57 -0.86
N ASP A 60 18.21 20.81 -0.87
CA ASP A 60 19.66 21.07 -0.88
C ASP A 60 20.32 20.57 0.41
N THR A 61 19.66 20.76 1.56
CA THR A 61 20.18 20.30 2.86
C THR A 61 20.29 18.77 2.90
N LEU A 62 19.25 18.05 2.49
CA LEU A 62 19.26 16.58 2.44
C LEU A 62 20.34 16.08 1.50
N GLN A 63 20.48 16.72 0.32
CA GLN A 63 21.51 16.37 -0.65
C GLN A 63 22.92 16.63 -0.10
N GLN A 64 23.16 17.79 0.50
CA GLN A 64 24.46 18.14 1.08
C GLN A 64 24.86 17.19 2.21
N LEU A 65 23.92 16.84 3.10
CA LEU A 65 24.18 15.89 4.19
C LEU A 65 24.66 14.53 3.66
N VAL A 66 24.01 14.00 2.63
CA VAL A 66 24.41 12.74 2.00
C VAL A 66 25.76 12.89 1.30
N GLN A 67 25.98 13.96 0.53
CA GLN A 67 27.22 14.16 -0.21
C GLN A 67 28.45 14.33 0.69
N GLU A 68 28.32 15.09 1.78
CA GLU A 68 29.43 15.35 2.70
C GLU A 68 29.69 14.18 3.64
N TYR A 69 28.63 13.60 4.22
CA TYR A 69 28.76 12.70 5.37
C TYR A 69 28.51 11.22 5.08
N ALA A 70 28.03 10.82 3.91
CA ALA A 70 28.00 9.40 3.54
C ALA A 70 29.41 8.87 3.23
N GLU A 71 29.71 7.61 3.58
CA GLU A 71 31.00 6.96 3.28
C GLU A 71 31.24 6.87 1.78
N SER A 72 30.20 6.53 1.02
CA SER A 72 30.18 6.48 -0.43
C SER A 72 28.86 7.11 -0.88
N PRO A 73 28.85 8.40 -1.26
CA PRO A 73 27.63 9.11 -1.57
C PRO A 73 26.99 8.52 -2.83
N PRO A 74 25.80 7.92 -2.70
CA PRO A 74 25.11 7.34 -3.84
C PRO A 74 24.48 8.45 -4.71
N PRO A 75 24.12 8.15 -5.97
CA PRO A 75 23.14 8.94 -6.69
C PRO A 75 21.88 9.08 -5.85
N LEU A 76 21.43 10.31 -5.67
CA LEU A 76 20.28 10.68 -4.84
C LEU A 76 19.26 11.40 -5.71
N ARG A 77 18.03 10.90 -5.72
CA ARG A 77 16.90 11.55 -6.36
C ARG A 77 15.86 11.92 -5.31
N ILE A 78 15.49 13.18 -5.29
CA ILE A 78 14.51 13.75 -4.38
C ILE A 78 13.27 14.08 -5.19
N TYR A 79 12.10 13.62 -4.77
CA TYR A 79 10.85 13.81 -5.52
C TYR A 79 10.39 15.27 -5.48
N ASP A 80 9.77 15.73 -6.57
CA ASP A 80 9.36 17.12 -6.73
C ASP A 80 8.29 17.56 -5.73
N GLU A 81 7.43 16.62 -5.30
CA GLU A 81 6.36 16.82 -4.31
C GLU A 81 6.86 17.23 -2.90
N ILE A 82 8.17 17.11 -2.64
CA ILE A 82 8.76 17.45 -1.35
C ILE A 82 8.81 18.98 -1.17
N PRO A 83 8.45 19.51 0.01
CA PRO A 83 8.53 20.94 0.28
C PRO A 83 9.92 21.51 -0.02
N GLU A 84 9.97 22.67 -0.69
CA GLU A 84 11.23 23.33 -1.01
C GLU A 84 11.94 23.85 0.24
N LYS A 85 11.17 24.31 1.24
CA LYS A 85 11.72 24.94 2.44
C LYS A 85 11.40 24.12 3.68
N LEU A 86 12.39 24.05 4.57
CA LEU A 86 12.17 23.62 5.94
C LEU A 86 11.24 24.60 6.65
N THR A 87 10.34 24.06 7.49
CA THR A 87 9.56 24.87 8.42
C THR A 87 10.51 25.63 9.34
N ASP A 88 10.26 26.93 9.57
CA ASP A 88 11.13 27.78 10.40
C ASP A 88 11.39 27.15 11.78
N GLY A 89 12.65 27.15 12.20
CA GLY A 89 13.07 26.59 13.47
C GLY A 89 14.55 26.21 13.49
N ARG A 90 15.07 26.02 14.71
CA ARG A 90 16.42 25.48 14.94
C ARG A 90 16.35 23.97 15.04
N ARG A 91 17.20 23.28 14.29
CA ARG A 91 17.40 21.83 14.39
C ARG A 91 18.87 21.57 14.69
N GLU A 92 19.13 20.69 15.64
CA GLU A 92 20.48 20.37 16.05
C GLU A 92 20.61 18.87 16.27
N ALA A 93 21.68 18.28 15.74
CA ALA A 93 22.02 16.90 16.02
C ALA A 93 23.53 16.69 16.15
N VAL A 94 23.91 15.80 17.04
CA VAL A 94 25.31 15.42 17.30
C VAL A 94 25.92 14.58 16.17
N ARG A 95 25.10 14.03 15.27
CA ARG A 95 25.53 13.20 14.13
C ARG A 95 24.75 13.57 12.87
N PRO A 96 25.39 13.53 11.68
CA PRO A 96 24.72 13.77 10.39
C PRO A 96 23.54 12.83 10.14
N GLU A 97 23.70 11.54 10.47
CA GLU A 97 22.64 10.51 10.40
C GLU A 97 21.37 10.95 11.15
N LEU A 98 21.54 11.40 12.39
CA LEU A 98 20.42 11.82 13.23
C LEU A 98 19.75 13.10 12.71
N LEU A 99 20.54 14.03 12.18
CA LEU A 99 19.99 15.22 11.55
C LEU A 99 19.19 14.86 10.30
N PHE A 100 19.72 13.98 9.45
CA PHE A 100 19.05 13.50 8.26
C PHE A 100 17.73 12.78 8.59
N GLU A 101 17.75 11.87 9.57
CA GLU A 101 16.55 11.19 10.06
C GLU A 101 15.50 12.15 10.61
N LEU A 102 15.93 13.14 11.40
CA LEU A 102 15.04 14.17 11.95
C LEU A 102 14.34 14.95 10.82
N LEU A 103 15.10 15.39 9.82
CA LEU A 103 14.58 16.13 8.67
C LEU A 103 13.55 15.31 7.88
N LEU A 104 13.84 14.04 7.63
CA LEU A 104 12.90 13.15 6.95
C LEU A 104 11.61 12.99 7.77
N ARG A 105 11.74 12.73 9.07
CA ARG A 105 10.61 12.47 9.97
C ARG A 105 9.68 13.68 10.09
N GLU A 106 10.23 14.87 10.31
CA GLU A 106 9.44 16.09 10.47
C GLU A 106 8.62 16.43 9.23
N GLN A 107 9.09 16.00 8.05
CA GLN A 107 8.48 16.31 6.76
C GLN A 107 7.67 15.14 6.20
N GLY A 108 7.50 14.05 6.95
CA GLY A 108 6.78 12.86 6.50
C GLY A 108 7.41 12.21 5.26
N LEU A 109 8.74 12.14 5.23
CA LEU A 109 9.54 11.61 4.13
C LEU A 109 10.20 10.29 4.51
N THR A 110 10.48 9.48 3.49
CA THR A 110 11.29 8.27 3.60
C THR A 110 12.38 8.29 2.55
N ALA A 111 13.59 7.92 2.97
CA ALA A 111 14.65 7.56 2.06
C ALA A 111 14.59 6.04 1.80
N ILE A 112 14.61 5.59 0.55
CA ILE A 112 14.68 4.17 0.21
C ILE A 112 15.81 3.93 -0.79
N ARG A 113 16.41 2.75 -0.72
CA ARG A 113 17.35 2.29 -1.73
C ARG A 113 16.61 1.53 -2.83
N LYS A 114 16.72 2.00 -4.06
CA LYS A 114 16.21 1.30 -5.25
C LYS A 114 17.36 1.04 -6.22
N GLN A 115 17.72 -0.23 -6.38
CA GLN A 115 18.86 -0.65 -7.20
C GLN A 115 20.18 0.03 -6.73
N ARG A 116 20.74 0.95 -7.55
CA ARG A 116 21.98 1.68 -7.28
C ARG A 116 21.75 3.15 -6.90
N GLU A 117 20.49 3.55 -6.76
CA GLU A 117 20.08 4.92 -6.45
C GLU A 117 19.35 4.97 -5.11
N TRP A 118 19.44 6.11 -4.45
CA TRP A 118 18.62 6.44 -3.29
C TRP A 118 17.52 7.42 -3.68
N LEU A 119 16.31 7.11 -3.26
CA LEU A 119 15.13 7.92 -3.49
C LEU A 119 14.69 8.53 -2.17
N ILE A 120 14.45 9.84 -2.14
CA ILE A 120 13.73 10.51 -1.05
C ILE A 120 12.37 10.91 -1.58
N LEU A 121 11.32 10.42 -0.93
CA LEU A 121 9.94 10.61 -1.35
C LEU A 121 9.00 10.76 -0.14
N PRO A 122 7.82 11.38 -0.32
CA PRO A 122 6.79 11.41 0.70
C PRO A 122 6.35 10.00 1.11
N ASP A 123 6.02 9.81 2.39
CA ASP A 123 5.61 8.52 2.95
C ASP A 123 4.46 7.87 2.15
N ARG A 124 3.48 8.68 1.72
CA ARG A 124 2.34 8.25 0.90
C ARG A 124 2.71 7.66 -0.47
N GLN A 125 3.93 7.88 -0.96
CA GLN A 125 4.43 7.38 -2.24
C GLN A 125 5.34 6.15 -2.08
N VAL A 126 5.75 5.79 -0.86
CA VAL A 126 6.76 4.75 -0.59
C VAL A 126 6.38 3.41 -1.21
N TRP A 127 5.13 2.99 -1.07
CA TRP A 127 4.62 1.73 -1.62
C TRP A 127 4.81 1.59 -3.14
N ARG A 128 4.87 2.69 -3.91
CA ARG A 128 5.07 2.63 -5.36
C ARG A 128 6.48 2.25 -5.76
N GLU A 129 7.45 2.54 -4.90
CA GLU A 129 8.87 2.46 -5.24
C GLU A 129 9.62 1.42 -4.40
N ARG A 130 9.14 1.11 -3.19
CA ARG A 130 9.86 0.27 -2.24
C ARG A 130 9.80 -1.20 -2.63
N PRO A 131 10.94 -1.85 -2.94
CA PRO A 131 10.97 -3.27 -3.27
C PRO A 131 10.51 -4.13 -2.10
N PHE A 132 9.84 -5.24 -2.39
CA PHE A 132 9.41 -6.21 -1.38
C PHE A 132 9.99 -7.59 -1.67
N ARG A 133 10.65 -8.17 -0.67
CA ARG A 133 11.23 -9.52 -0.77
C ARG A 133 10.96 -10.27 0.54
N ARG A 134 10.36 -11.45 0.44
CA ARG A 134 10.10 -12.30 1.61
C ARG A 134 10.38 -13.76 1.25
N LYS A 135 11.21 -14.41 2.07
CA LYS A 135 11.41 -15.86 1.99
C LYS A 135 10.28 -16.54 2.78
N ILE A 136 9.58 -17.47 2.14
CA ILE A 136 8.46 -18.18 2.74
C ILE A 136 8.93 -19.59 3.08
N SER A 137 9.12 -19.85 4.38
CA SER A 137 9.53 -21.16 4.90
C SER A 137 8.35 -22.06 5.27
N SER A 138 7.17 -21.47 5.49
CA SER A 138 5.90 -22.16 5.75
C SER A 138 4.76 -21.37 5.12
N PRO A 139 3.66 -22.03 4.71
CA PRO A 139 2.50 -21.33 4.15
C PRO A 139 1.98 -20.24 5.11
N ILE A 140 1.82 -19.02 4.61
CA ILE A 140 1.24 -17.89 5.37
C ILE A 140 -0.12 -17.48 4.78
N PRO A 141 -1.08 -16.98 5.58
CA PRO A 141 -2.32 -16.42 5.05
C PRO A 141 -2.08 -15.24 4.11
N LEU A 142 -2.87 -15.11 3.04
CA LEU A 142 -2.79 -13.95 2.14
C LEU A 142 -3.05 -12.63 2.89
N SER A 143 -3.98 -12.62 3.86
CA SER A 143 -4.26 -11.45 4.69
C SER A 143 -3.04 -10.96 5.48
N GLU A 144 -2.23 -11.88 6.02
CA GLU A 144 -0.98 -11.53 6.69
C GLU A 144 0.00 -10.87 5.72
N LEU A 145 0.15 -11.43 4.50
CA LEU A 145 1.02 -10.83 3.49
C LEU A 145 0.55 -9.42 3.09
N LEU A 146 -0.75 -9.21 2.89
CA LEU A 146 -1.25 -7.89 2.48
C LEU A 146 -1.03 -6.83 3.56
N VAL A 147 -1.18 -7.19 4.84
CA VAL A 147 -0.83 -6.31 5.96
C VAL A 147 0.67 -5.99 5.95
N ASP A 148 1.52 -7.00 5.81
CA ASP A 148 2.97 -6.78 5.72
C ASP A 148 3.38 -5.89 4.54
N LEU A 149 2.74 -6.05 3.39
CA LEU A 149 2.96 -5.21 2.21
C LEU A 149 2.54 -3.76 2.47
N ALA A 150 1.37 -3.56 3.06
CA ALA A 150 0.83 -2.25 3.41
C ALA A 150 1.74 -1.53 4.41
N ASP A 151 2.16 -2.23 5.46
CA ASP A 151 3.08 -1.73 6.48
C ASP A 151 4.45 -1.39 5.88
N TRP A 152 5.00 -2.29 5.07
CA TRP A 152 6.29 -2.07 4.39
C TRP A 152 6.25 -0.87 3.42
N GLY A 153 5.12 -0.71 2.73
CA GLY A 153 4.84 0.38 1.81
C GLY A 153 4.40 1.69 2.47
N LYS A 154 4.22 1.72 3.79
CA LYS A 154 3.67 2.86 4.54
C LYS A 154 2.33 3.36 3.97
N VAL A 155 1.47 2.43 3.56
CA VAL A 155 0.17 2.75 2.95
C VAL A 155 -0.95 2.05 3.71
N PRO A 156 -2.01 2.77 4.14
CA PRO A 156 -3.18 2.15 4.73
C PRO A 156 -3.80 1.11 3.80
N LEU A 157 -4.27 0.00 4.39
CA LEU A 157 -4.96 -1.08 3.69
C LEU A 157 -6.35 -1.31 4.28
N ARG A 158 -7.33 -1.44 3.40
CA ARG A 158 -8.69 -1.89 3.71
C ARG A 158 -9.00 -3.15 2.91
N TYR A 159 -9.54 -4.16 3.57
CA TYR A 159 -10.08 -5.36 2.93
C TYR A 159 -11.29 -5.87 3.70
N ASP A 160 -12.15 -6.63 3.03
CA ASP A 160 -13.22 -7.37 3.69
C ASP A 160 -12.71 -8.73 4.17
N ALA A 161 -13.11 -9.17 5.36
CA ALA A 161 -12.80 -10.49 5.87
C ALA A 161 -13.33 -11.60 4.95
N GLU A 162 -14.47 -11.37 4.28
CA GLU A 162 -15.03 -12.32 3.31
C GLU A 162 -14.17 -12.43 2.05
N SER A 163 -13.44 -11.36 1.69
CA SER A 163 -12.52 -11.37 0.54
C SER A 163 -11.20 -12.12 0.77
N LEU A 164 -10.87 -12.43 2.03
CA LEU A 164 -9.60 -13.06 2.42
C LEU A 164 -9.85 -14.23 3.37
N PRO A 165 -10.49 -15.32 2.91
CA PRO A 165 -10.68 -16.48 3.74
C PRO A 165 -9.31 -17.08 4.13
N PRO A 166 -9.17 -17.64 5.35
CA PRO A 166 -7.90 -18.15 5.87
C PRO A 166 -7.35 -19.35 5.09
N THR A 167 -8.12 -19.89 4.15
CA THR A 167 -7.72 -20.91 3.19
C THR A 167 -6.77 -20.39 2.12
N LEU A 168 -6.83 -19.09 1.78
CA LEU A 168 -5.90 -18.48 0.83
C LEU A 168 -4.53 -18.31 1.46
N LYS A 169 -3.54 -19.03 0.92
CA LYS A 169 -2.18 -19.05 1.45
C LYS A 169 -1.14 -18.76 0.38
N ILE A 170 -0.06 -18.15 0.83
CA ILE A 170 1.17 -17.96 0.07
C ILE A 170 2.15 -19.06 0.47
N THR A 171 2.63 -19.79 -0.50
CA THR A 171 3.57 -20.91 -0.29
C THR A 171 4.94 -20.66 -0.91
N GLU A 172 5.05 -19.65 -1.76
CA GLU A 172 6.24 -19.38 -2.56
C GLU A 172 7.00 -18.14 -2.08
N ASN A 173 8.29 -18.09 -2.41
CA ASN A 173 9.11 -16.92 -2.13
C ASN A 173 8.65 -15.72 -2.96
N LEU A 174 8.62 -14.55 -2.33
CA LEU A 174 8.12 -13.34 -2.94
C LEU A 174 9.27 -12.42 -3.31
N ARG A 175 9.21 -11.87 -4.53
CA ARG A 175 10.17 -10.89 -5.01
C ARG A 175 9.46 -9.93 -5.98
N PHE A 176 9.18 -8.73 -5.49
CA PHE A 176 8.59 -7.65 -6.25
C PHE A 176 9.53 -6.44 -6.27
N ASP A 177 9.55 -5.74 -7.39
CA ASP A 177 10.30 -4.51 -7.59
C ASP A 177 9.66 -3.33 -6.85
N SER A 178 8.37 -3.43 -6.51
CA SER A 178 7.68 -2.52 -5.59
C SER A 178 6.50 -3.18 -4.87
N VAL A 179 6.01 -2.55 -3.80
CA VAL A 179 4.75 -2.95 -3.14
C VAL A 179 3.56 -2.77 -4.09
N ALA A 180 3.54 -1.71 -4.91
CA ALA A 180 2.52 -1.54 -5.96
C ALA A 180 2.47 -2.74 -6.92
N GLN A 181 3.64 -3.19 -7.41
CA GLN A 181 3.71 -4.36 -8.28
C GLN A 181 3.23 -5.63 -7.56
N ALA A 182 3.47 -5.76 -6.25
CA ALA A 182 2.95 -6.87 -5.47
C ALA A 182 1.42 -6.90 -5.51
N PHE A 183 0.74 -5.78 -5.28
CA PHE A 183 -0.73 -5.69 -5.38
C PHE A 183 -1.22 -6.00 -6.81
N GLU A 184 -0.57 -5.46 -7.83
CA GLU A 184 -0.90 -5.72 -9.25
C GLU A 184 -0.81 -7.20 -9.62
N GLN A 185 0.17 -7.92 -9.11
CA GLN A 185 0.39 -9.33 -9.44
C GLN A 185 -0.41 -10.29 -8.55
N LEU A 186 -0.64 -9.93 -7.28
CA LEU A 186 -1.36 -10.79 -6.35
C LEU A 186 -2.87 -10.75 -6.59
N ALA A 187 -3.45 -9.59 -6.89
CA ALA A 187 -4.90 -9.46 -7.08
C ALA A 187 -5.49 -10.45 -8.11
N PRO A 188 -5.01 -10.50 -9.37
CA PRO A 188 -5.56 -11.45 -10.35
C PRO A 188 -5.27 -12.91 -10.01
N ARG A 189 -4.21 -13.21 -9.25
CA ARG A 189 -3.88 -14.58 -8.84
C ARG A 189 -4.88 -15.15 -7.84
N TYR A 190 -5.54 -14.28 -7.09
CA TYR A 190 -6.47 -14.65 -6.02
C TYR A 190 -7.90 -14.19 -6.34
N ASP A 191 -8.24 -14.08 -7.64
CA ASP A 191 -9.54 -13.63 -8.14
C ASP A 191 -10.04 -12.39 -7.39
N ALA A 192 -9.16 -11.40 -7.25
CA ALA A 192 -9.38 -10.19 -6.49
C ALA A 192 -9.08 -8.95 -7.33
N GLU A 193 -9.55 -7.82 -6.83
CA GLU A 193 -9.29 -6.50 -7.35
C GLU A 193 -8.72 -5.62 -6.25
N TRP A 194 -7.87 -4.68 -6.66
CA TRP A 194 -7.32 -3.68 -5.77
C TRP A 194 -7.46 -2.29 -6.39
N ASN A 195 -7.63 -1.30 -5.55
CA ASN A 195 -7.70 0.10 -5.97
C ASN A 195 -6.94 0.98 -4.98
N TYR A 196 -6.32 2.05 -5.51
CA TYR A 196 -5.72 3.10 -4.70
C TYR A 196 -6.53 4.38 -4.83
N ASP A 197 -7.12 4.81 -3.71
CA ASP A 197 -7.80 6.08 -3.62
C ASP A 197 -6.78 7.20 -3.32
N LYS A 198 -6.66 8.16 -4.24
CA LYS A 198 -5.72 9.28 -4.15
C LYS A 198 -6.17 10.36 -3.15
N ASP A 199 -7.45 10.43 -2.83
CA ASP A 199 -8.01 11.43 -1.93
C ASP A 199 -7.88 10.99 -0.47
N THR A 200 -8.04 9.68 -0.23
CA THR A 200 -7.89 9.08 1.12
C THR A 200 -6.54 8.40 1.37
N TYR A 201 -5.69 8.31 0.34
CA TYR A 201 -4.39 7.62 0.36
C TYR A 201 -4.50 6.16 0.83
N LEU A 202 -5.58 5.48 0.47
CA LEU A 202 -5.95 4.15 0.95
C LEU A 202 -5.87 3.13 -0.18
N ILE A 203 -5.23 1.97 0.08
CA ILE A 203 -5.39 0.79 -0.76
C ILE A 203 -6.61 0.01 -0.27
N SER A 204 -7.52 -0.30 -1.19
CA SER A 204 -8.61 -1.24 -0.96
C SER A 204 -8.36 -2.53 -1.73
N TRP A 205 -8.62 -3.66 -1.09
CA TRP A 205 -8.61 -5.00 -1.66
C TRP A 205 -9.99 -5.62 -1.52
N GLN A 206 -10.50 -6.21 -2.60
CA GLN A 206 -11.80 -6.89 -2.62
C GLN A 206 -11.71 -8.15 -3.46
N ALA A 207 -12.44 -9.20 -3.09
CA ALA A 207 -12.62 -10.35 -3.97
C ALA A 207 -13.44 -9.87 -5.17
N ARG A 208 -13.10 -10.36 -6.36
CA ARG A 208 -13.94 -10.14 -7.52
C ARG A 208 -15.25 -10.87 -7.27
N GLU A 209 -16.36 -10.14 -7.31
CA GLU A 209 -17.66 -10.80 -7.32
C GLU A 209 -17.67 -11.74 -8.54
N PRO A 210 -18.09 -13.00 -8.38
CA PRO A 210 -18.33 -13.83 -9.56
C PRO A 210 -19.22 -13.01 -10.47
N GLU A 211 -18.83 -12.84 -11.74
CA GLU A 211 -19.72 -12.20 -12.70
C GLU A 211 -21.06 -12.91 -12.55
N ASP A 212 -22.06 -12.20 -12.03
CA ASP A 212 -23.38 -12.75 -11.84
C ASP A 212 -23.83 -13.14 -13.25
N LEU A 213 -23.64 -14.42 -13.59
CA LEU A 213 -24.44 -15.08 -14.58
C LEU A 213 -25.84 -14.93 -14.02
N LEU A 214 -26.53 -13.87 -14.46
CA LEU A 214 -27.95 -13.72 -14.32
C LEU A 214 -28.55 -14.90 -15.08
N ALA A 215 -28.59 -16.06 -14.43
CA ALA A 215 -29.39 -17.18 -14.83
C ALA A 215 -30.83 -16.71 -14.65
N ILE A 216 -31.36 -16.04 -15.67
CA ILE A 216 -32.78 -15.74 -15.76
C ILE A 216 -33.43 -17.08 -16.07
N PRO A 217 -34.16 -17.72 -15.12
CA PRO A 217 -34.92 -18.90 -15.48
C PRO A 217 -36.00 -18.47 -16.48
N LEU A 218 -35.80 -18.81 -17.74
CA LEU A 218 -36.85 -18.72 -18.75
C LEU A 218 -37.91 -19.77 -18.39
N ILE A 219 -38.93 -19.35 -17.66
CA ILE A 219 -40.06 -20.20 -17.32
C ILE A 219 -40.82 -20.48 -18.63
N LEU A 220 -40.56 -21.67 -19.18
CA LEU A 220 -41.36 -22.41 -20.16
C LEU A 220 -41.89 -21.59 -21.34
N ALA A 221 -40.98 -21.14 -22.21
CA ALA A 221 -41.32 -20.97 -23.62
C ALA A 221 -40.91 -22.25 -24.38
N PRO A 222 -41.68 -22.73 -25.37
CA PRO A 222 -41.22 -23.79 -26.27
C PRO A 222 -39.86 -23.40 -26.88
N ALA A 223 -38.97 -24.38 -27.07
CA ALA A 223 -37.60 -24.14 -27.54
C ALA A 223 -37.52 -23.21 -28.78
N ASP A 224 -38.51 -23.34 -29.67
CA ASP A 224 -38.62 -22.55 -30.89
C ASP A 224 -38.86 -21.05 -30.63
N ALA A 225 -39.65 -20.72 -29.60
CA ALA A 225 -39.94 -19.34 -29.21
C ALA A 225 -38.74 -18.66 -28.51
N ALA A 226 -37.88 -19.44 -27.85
CA ALA A 226 -36.65 -18.93 -27.26
C ALA A 226 -35.59 -18.62 -28.34
N ALA A 227 -35.49 -19.46 -29.38
CA ALA A 227 -34.57 -19.23 -30.50
C ALA A 227 -34.92 -17.97 -31.30
N ASP A 228 -36.21 -17.77 -31.63
CA ASP A 228 -36.69 -16.58 -32.34
C ASP A 228 -36.45 -15.28 -31.55
N PHE A 229 -36.55 -15.33 -30.22
CA PHE A 229 -36.26 -14.17 -29.36
C PHE A 229 -34.76 -13.82 -29.37
N LEU A 230 -33.87 -14.81 -29.32
CA LEU A 230 -32.42 -14.59 -29.37
C LEU A 230 -31.97 -14.04 -30.73
N GLU A 231 -32.63 -14.43 -31.82
CA GLU A 231 -32.41 -13.87 -33.15
C GLU A 231 -32.93 -12.43 -33.33
N GLN A 232 -33.70 -11.91 -32.38
CA GLN A 232 -34.15 -10.50 -32.38
C GLN A 232 -33.24 -9.59 -31.54
N LEU A 233 -32.33 -10.16 -30.75
CA LEU A 233 -31.36 -9.37 -29.96
C LEU A 233 -30.25 -8.79 -30.84
N PRO A 234 -29.70 -7.62 -30.48
CA PRO A 234 -28.53 -7.04 -31.14
C PRO A 234 -27.37 -8.04 -31.23
N PRO A 235 -26.55 -8.02 -32.31
CA PRO A 235 -25.44 -8.98 -32.47
C PRO A 235 -24.45 -8.98 -31.29
N SER A 236 -24.30 -7.83 -30.62
CA SER A 236 -23.44 -7.64 -29.45
C SER A 236 -23.90 -8.37 -28.19
N THR A 237 -25.15 -8.85 -28.13
CA THR A 237 -25.72 -9.58 -26.98
C THR A 237 -25.85 -11.09 -27.21
N ARG A 238 -25.69 -11.57 -28.45
CA ARG A 238 -25.83 -13.01 -28.78
C ARG A 238 -24.65 -13.87 -28.36
N THR A 239 -23.46 -13.29 -28.24
CA THR A 239 -22.21 -14.01 -27.88
C THR A 239 -22.09 -14.37 -26.40
N SER A 240 -22.98 -13.85 -25.55
CA SER A 240 -22.89 -14.00 -24.08
C SER A 240 -24.04 -14.82 -23.48
N VAL A 241 -24.84 -15.49 -24.32
CA VAL A 241 -25.97 -16.32 -23.88
C VAL A 241 -25.68 -17.79 -24.20
N THR A 242 -25.61 -18.63 -23.17
CA THR A 242 -25.54 -20.08 -23.30
C THR A 242 -26.84 -20.68 -22.77
N VAL A 243 -27.52 -21.50 -23.57
CA VAL A 243 -28.79 -22.13 -23.20
C VAL A 243 -28.53 -23.60 -22.86
N ASP A 244 -28.65 -23.95 -21.59
CA ASP A 244 -28.67 -25.35 -21.15
C ASP A 244 -30.10 -25.87 -21.19
N ILE A 245 -30.40 -26.75 -22.14
CA ILE A 245 -31.69 -27.43 -22.25
C ILE A 245 -31.63 -28.68 -21.37
N THR A 246 -32.30 -28.63 -20.22
CA THR A 246 -32.56 -29.84 -19.42
C THR A 246 -33.86 -30.47 -19.91
N SER A 247 -33.75 -31.57 -20.65
CA SER A 247 -34.90 -32.42 -20.96
C SER A 247 -35.38 -33.13 -19.68
N PRO A 248 -36.71 -33.29 -19.49
CA PRO A 248 -37.27 -34.03 -18.35
C PRO A 248 -36.94 -35.52 -18.37
#